data_AF-A0A543CGC8-F1
#
_entry.id   AF-A0A543CGC8-F1
#
_cell.length_a   1.000
_cell.length_b   1.000
_cell.length_c   1.000
_cell.angle_alpha   90.00
_cell.angle_beta   90.00
_cell.angle_gamma   90.00
#
_symmetry.space_group_name_H-M   'P 1'
#
loop_
_entity.id
_entity.type
_entity.pdbx_description
1 polymer ?
#
loop_
_entity_poly.entity_id
_entity_poly.type
_entity_poly.pdbx_seq_one_letter_code
_entity_poly.pdbx_strand_id
1 'polypeptide(L)'
;MPKTEVIAMTNVTPLPLRRPRPTGRPATVPVSVEWDEGRDLYILACERCCEWATMYRLEDADGWAETHRCDPELAALLATVLNQVAA
;
A
#
# COMPACT_ATOMS: atom_id res chain seq x y z
N MET A 1 -43.00 -7.43 56.02
CA MET A 1 -41.71 -8.10 55.73
C MET A 1 -41.15 -7.51 54.45
N PRO A 2 -39.94 -6.93 54.45
CA PRO A 2 -39.41 -6.25 53.27
C PRO A 2 -38.97 -7.26 52.22
N LYS A 3 -39.33 -6.99 50.97
CA LYS A 3 -39.04 -7.84 49.81
C LYS A 3 -37.58 -7.60 49.40
N THR A 4 -36.76 -8.63 49.54
CA THR A 4 -35.35 -8.63 49.12
C THR A 4 -35.27 -8.42 47.62
N GLU A 5 -34.71 -7.29 47.21
CA GLU A 5 -34.43 -6.99 45.80
C GLU A 5 -32.98 -7.39 45.51
N VAL A 6 -32.82 -8.42 44.68
CA VAL A 6 -31.51 -8.93 44.26
C VAL A 6 -30.97 -8.00 43.18
N ILE A 7 -29.94 -7.21 43.53
CA ILE A 7 -29.20 -6.38 42.58
C ILE A 7 -28.38 -7.31 41.70
N ALA A 8 -28.82 -7.51 40.46
CA ALA A 8 -28.07 -8.26 39.47
C ALA A 8 -26.78 -7.50 39.12
N MET A 9 -25.64 -8.14 39.36
CA MET A 9 -24.31 -7.66 38.96
C MET A 9 -24.26 -7.44 37.45
N THR A 10 -23.83 -6.24 37.08
CA THR A 10 -23.50 -5.74 35.74
C THR A 10 -22.87 -6.78 34.83
N ASN A 11 -23.55 -7.06 33.71
CA ASN A 11 -22.96 -7.75 32.56
C ASN A 11 -21.86 -6.86 31.96
N VAL A 12 -20.59 -7.23 32.20
CA VAL A 12 -19.46 -6.66 31.46
C VAL A 12 -19.59 -7.15 30.02
N THR A 13 -20.11 -6.29 29.15
CA THR A 13 -20.15 -6.55 27.72
C THR A 13 -18.71 -6.40 27.19
N PRO A 14 -18.07 -7.45 26.64
CA PRO A 14 -16.79 -7.25 25.98
C PRO A 14 -17.03 -6.36 24.75
N LEU A 15 -16.33 -5.23 24.69
CA LEU A 15 -16.35 -4.36 23.52
C LEU A 15 -15.95 -5.17 22.28
N PRO A 16 -16.65 -5.02 21.14
CA PRO A 16 -16.24 -5.71 19.93
C PRO A 16 -14.82 -5.23 19.57
N LEU A 17 -13.90 -6.19 19.42
CA LEU A 17 -12.57 -5.95 18.86
C LEU A 17 -12.75 -5.15 17.57
N ARG A 18 -12.34 -3.88 17.61
CA ARG A 18 -12.35 -3.02 16.42
C ARG A 18 -11.45 -3.70 15.40
N ARG A 19 -12.06 -4.30 14.39
CA ARG A 19 -11.36 -4.75 13.19
C ARG A 19 -10.58 -3.53 12.67
N PRO A 20 -9.26 -3.62 12.46
CA PRO A 20 -8.52 -2.52 11.87
C PRO A 20 -9.21 -2.13 10.57
N ARG A 21 -9.59 -0.86 10.47
CA ARG A 21 -10.12 -0.29 9.23
C ARG A 21 -9.07 -0.57 8.16
N PRO A 22 -9.42 -1.15 7.00
CA PRO A 22 -8.49 -1.14 5.89
C PRO A 22 -8.26 0.33 5.55
N THR A 23 -7.10 0.87 5.93
CA THR A 23 -6.57 2.10 5.35
C THR A 23 -6.06 1.75 3.95
N GLY A 24 -6.94 1.18 3.14
CA GLY A 24 -6.71 1.06 1.71
C GLY A 24 -7.00 2.42 1.11
N ARG A 25 -6.06 3.37 1.25
CA ARG A 25 -5.81 4.29 0.14
C ARG A 25 -5.70 3.36 -1.08
N PRO A 26 -6.42 3.59 -2.19
CA PRO A 26 -6.18 2.79 -3.39
C PRO A 26 -4.67 2.82 -3.57
N ALA A 27 -4.04 1.64 -3.56
CA ALA A 27 -2.60 1.55 -3.66
C ALA A 27 -2.26 2.36 -4.91
N THR A 28 -1.67 3.55 -4.72
CA THR A 28 -1.10 4.32 -5.80
C THR A 28 -0.28 3.33 -6.57
N VAL A 29 -0.55 3.22 -7.88
CA VAL A 29 0.15 2.30 -8.77
C VAL A 29 1.63 2.46 -8.43
N PRO A 30 2.35 1.38 -8.08
CA PRO A 30 3.71 1.52 -7.56
C PRO A 30 4.68 2.07 -8.61
N VAL A 31 4.21 2.22 -9.85
CA VAL A 31 4.92 2.77 -10.97
C VAL A 31 4.60 4.25 -11.10
N SER A 32 5.65 5.08 -11.05
CA SER A 32 5.62 6.45 -11.53
C SER A 32 5.81 6.47 -13.04
N VAL A 33 5.11 7.36 -13.73
CA VAL A 33 5.25 7.64 -15.17
C VAL A 33 5.51 9.14 -15.31
N GLU A 34 6.67 9.48 -15.84
CA GLU A 34 7.12 10.86 -16.04
C GLU A 34 7.45 11.09 -17.51
N TRP A 35 7.12 12.26 -18.04
CA TRP A 35 7.52 12.67 -19.39
C TRP A 35 8.85 13.42 -19.34
N ASP A 36 9.84 12.95 -20.09
CA ASP A 36 11.14 13.62 -20.26
C ASP A 36 11.14 14.42 -21.57
N GLU A 37 10.90 15.73 -21.46
CA GLU A 37 10.90 16.66 -22.61
C GLU A 37 12.24 16.70 -23.35
N GLY A 38 13.36 16.47 -22.66
CA GLY A 38 14.70 16.52 -23.25
C GLY A 38 15.01 15.32 -24.14
N ARG A 39 14.32 14.20 -23.89
CA ARG A 39 14.50 12.93 -24.62
C ARG A 39 13.28 12.50 -25.42
N ASP A 40 12.18 13.24 -25.35
CA ASP A 40 10.92 12.96 -26.05
C ASP A 40 10.41 11.53 -25.76
N LEU A 41 10.48 11.12 -24.49
CA LEU A 41 10.05 9.79 -24.04
C LEU A 41 9.47 9.81 -22.62
N TYR A 42 8.71 8.78 -22.30
CA TYR A 42 8.23 8.47 -20.95
C TYR A 42 9.28 7.66 -20.20
N ILE A 43 9.58 8.07 -18.98
CA ILE A 43 10.36 7.33 -18.00
C ILE A 43 9.39 6.70 -17.02
N LEU A 44 9.55 5.40 -16.82
CA LEU A 44 8.77 4.63 -15.86
C LEU A 44 9.68 4.15 -14.76
N ALA A 45 9.25 4.25 -13.50
CA ALA A 45 9.98 3.71 -12.38
C ALA A 45 9.04 3.09 -11.34
N CYS A 46 9.26 1.82 -11.02
CA CYS A 46 8.57 1.13 -9.95
C CYS A 46 9.26 1.45 -8.61
N GLU A 47 8.56 2.15 -7.71
CA GLU A 47 9.05 2.54 -6.39
C GLU A 47 9.26 1.35 -5.44
N ARG A 48 8.75 0.15 -5.79
CA ARG A 48 8.86 -1.05 -4.97
C ARG A 48 10.07 -1.91 -5.31
N CYS A 49 10.27 -2.22 -6.60
CA CYS A 49 11.38 -3.07 -7.04
C CYS A 49 12.53 -2.29 -7.68
N CYS A 50 12.40 -0.96 -7.81
CA CYS A 50 13.38 -0.08 -8.47
C CYS A 50 13.63 -0.42 -9.95
N GLU A 51 12.74 -1.20 -10.58
CA GLU A 51 12.79 -1.44 -12.02
C GLU A 51 12.33 -0.20 -12.78
N TRP A 52 13.04 0.13 -13.86
CA TRP A 52 12.76 1.28 -14.71
C TRP A 52 12.71 0.88 -16.18
N ALA A 53 11.95 1.64 -16.95
CA ALA A 53 11.82 1.48 -18.39
C ALA A 53 11.67 2.85 -19.07
N THR A 54 11.88 2.88 -20.38
CA THR A 54 11.63 4.07 -21.21
C THR A 54 10.77 3.70 -22.40
N MET A 55 9.77 4.52 -22.72
CA MET A 55 8.82 4.26 -23.82
C MET A 55 8.49 5.55 -24.55
N TYR A 56 8.26 5.47 -25.86
CA TYR A 56 7.93 6.66 -26.67
C TYR A 56 6.44 6.99 -26.67
N ARG A 57 5.58 6.05 -26.27
CA ARG A 57 4.12 6.22 -26.31
C ARG A 57 3.54 6.12 -24.90
N LEU A 58 2.59 6.99 -24.60
CA LEU A 58 1.88 6.98 -23.33
C LEU A 58 1.11 5.67 -23.12
N GLU A 59 0.48 5.14 -24.17
CA GLU A 59 -0.30 3.88 -24.11
C GLU A 59 0.57 2.69 -23.67
N ASP A 60 1.80 2.61 -24.18
CA ASP A 60 2.75 1.56 -23.79
C ASP A 60 3.18 1.75 -22.33
N ALA A 61 3.41 3.01 -21.93
CA ALA A 61 3.81 3.36 -20.57
C ALA A 61 2.71 3.00 -19.55
N ASP A 62 1.47 3.39 -19.81
CA ASP A 62 0.32 3.05 -18.99
C ASP A 62 0.12 1.53 -18.94
N GLY A 63 0.23 0.85 -20.09
CA GLY A 63 0.14 -0.60 -20.16
C GLY A 63 1.21 -1.30 -19.32
N TRP A 64 2.43 -0.79 -19.29
CA TRP A 64 3.47 -1.28 -18.40
C TRP A 64 3.11 -1.03 -16.93
N ALA A 65 2.68 0.18 -16.57
CA ALA A 65 2.29 0.51 -15.20
C ALA A 65 1.16 -0.40 -14.66
N GLU A 66 0.20 -0.76 -15.50
CA GLU A 66 -0.91 -1.65 -15.15
C GLU A 66 -0.52 -3.13 -15.03
N THR A 67 0.37 -3.59 -15.91
CA THR A 67 0.74 -5.01 -16.01
C THR A 67 1.98 -5.37 -15.20
N HIS A 68 2.78 -4.39 -14.79
CA HIS A 68 4.00 -4.60 -14.01
C HIS A 68 3.70 -5.29 -12.68
N ARG A 69 4.46 -6.36 -12.40
CA ARG A 69 4.38 -7.14 -11.17
C ARG A 69 5.77 -7.29 -10.59
N CYS A 70 5.95 -6.78 -9.37
CA CYS A 70 7.19 -6.98 -8.63
C CYS A 70 7.32 -8.42 -8.17
N ASP A 71 8.55 -8.92 -8.15
CA ASP A 71 8.89 -10.08 -7.33
C ASP A 71 8.71 -9.71 -5.84
N PRO A 72 7.91 -10.48 -5.07
CA PRO A 72 7.58 -10.12 -3.69
C PRO A 72 8.76 -10.24 -2.72
N GLU A 73 9.68 -11.17 -2.95
CA GLU A 73 10.85 -11.37 -2.09
C GLU A 73 11.87 -10.25 -2.32
N LEU A 74 12.15 -9.92 -3.57
CA LEU A 74 13.01 -8.81 -3.93
C LEU A 74 12.46 -7.47 -3.41
N ALA A 75 11.16 -7.22 -3.58
CA ALA A 75 10.53 -6.00 -3.08
C ALA A 75 10.62 -5.89 -1.54
N ALA A 76 10.48 -7.00 -0.81
CA ALA A 76 10.62 -7.01 0.65
C ALA A 76 12.07 -6.74 1.09
N LEU A 77 13.05 -7.30 0.38
CA LEU A 77 14.47 -7.04 0.64
C LEU A 77 14.82 -5.57 0.37
N LEU A 78 14.38 -5.02 -0.76
CA LEU A 78 14.60 -3.62 -1.11
C LEU A 78 13.96 -2.68 -0.09
N ALA A 79 12.71 -2.93 0.32
CA ALA A 79 12.05 -2.13 1.35
C ALA A 79 12.84 -2.15 2.67
N THR A 80 13.42 -3.29 3.05
CA THR A 80 14.24 -3.41 4.26
C THR A 80 15.51 -2.56 4.14
N VAL A 81 16.23 -2.67 3.03
CA VAL A 81 17.49 -1.95 2.80
C VAL A 81 17.25 -0.44 2.68
N LEU A 82 16.24 -0.01 1.92
CA LEU A 82 15.94 1.41 1.72
C LEU A 82 15.47 2.09 3.02
N ASN A 83 14.71 1.39 3.86
CA ASN A 83 14.34 1.91 5.18
C ASN A 83 15.54 2.05 6.13
N GLN A 84 16.55 1.18 6.02
CA GLN A 84 17.79 1.32 6.79
C GLN A 84 18.63 2.49 6.32
N VAL A 85 18.66 2.77 5.01
CA VAL A 85 19.41 3.90 4.44
C VAL A 85 18.77 5.25 4.80
N ALA A 86 17.45 5.29 5.01
CA ALA A 86 16.74 6.51 5.39
C ALA A 86 16.85 6.89 6.89
N ALA A 87 17.46 6.04 7.72
CA ALA A 87 17.59 6.21 9.19
C ALA A 87 18.97 6.74 9.60
#